data_AF-R9L085-F1
#
_entry.id   AF-R9L085-F1
#
_cell.length_a   1.000
_cell.length_b   1.000
_cell.length_c   1.000
_cell.angle_alpha   90.00
_cell.angle_beta   90.00
_cell.angle_gamma   90.00
#
_symmetry.space_group_name_H-M   'P 1'
#
loop_
_entity.id
_entity.type
_entity.pdbx_description
1 polymer ?
#
loop_
_entity_poly.entity_id
_entity_poly.type
_entity_poly.pdbx_seq_one_letter_code
_entity_poly.pdbx_strand_id
1 'polypeptide(L)'
;MTIIIWGIGNMSCLIEEYIKHDVIIAAYVDNNAKNAGGGYVNAHERKTRIVSADEVKDIAFDFCVIAVKDSQTIVQQCLKDLKIPKEKILEIVKLTEWDIDLRNRIFNERIVDNSRNYVIEGVCIDLGEGHALPSYQKYFKMYDRFIPYLAKMTQEKTGKYIIDIGANVGDTLAAMLNHTDDNFLCIEPVGQFFNLLASNIQHFDNPNRIWLEQAFITDKMSETYEAIISDKGTAAKMPTDSNTTSRIPSKSVDYLLEERNITYEEVDLLKIDTDGFDADCIISASKLLEKGSAFIYWENYNETYDQYIKYLNAYRLLNENGYSVFFVFDNYGNYLCKGGIDVLNSILDYV
;
A
#
# COMPACT_ATOMS: atom_id res chain seq x y z
N MET A 1 0.78 -27.91 19.52
CA MET A 1 -0.24 -28.00 18.45
C MET A 1 0.50 -28.12 17.14
N THR A 2 0.02 -28.95 16.23
CA THR A 2 0.68 -29.20 14.94
C THR A 2 -0.22 -28.77 13.81
N ILE A 3 0.30 -27.97 12.89
CA ILE A 3 -0.42 -27.49 11.71
C ILE A 3 0.32 -27.84 10.43
N ILE A 4 -0.40 -27.83 9.32
CA ILE A 4 0.20 -27.70 7.98
C ILE A 4 -0.19 -26.35 7.41
N ILE A 5 0.68 -25.76 6.60
CA ILE A 5 0.42 -24.50 5.90
C ILE A 5 0.30 -24.81 4.41
N TRP A 6 -0.85 -24.49 3.81
CA TRP A 6 -1.07 -24.67 2.38
C TRP A 6 -0.76 -23.38 1.64
N GLY A 7 0.30 -23.40 0.82
CA GLY A 7 0.87 -22.24 0.15
C GLY A 7 2.32 -21.99 0.59
N ILE A 8 3.18 -21.63 -0.36
CA ILE A 8 4.60 -21.27 -0.14
C ILE A 8 4.92 -19.83 -0.58
N GLY A 9 3.89 -19.04 -0.90
CA GLY A 9 4.02 -17.65 -1.34
C GLY A 9 4.08 -16.65 -0.19
N ASN A 10 4.09 -15.36 -0.53
CA ASN A 10 4.21 -14.24 0.42
C ASN A 10 3.29 -14.34 1.64
N MET A 11 2.03 -14.79 1.45
CA MET A 11 1.05 -14.91 2.52
C MET A 11 1.46 -15.94 3.58
N SER A 12 2.05 -17.07 3.17
CA SER A 12 2.56 -18.09 4.08
C SER A 12 3.76 -17.58 4.89
N CYS A 13 4.69 -16.87 4.24
CA CYS A 13 5.82 -16.22 4.91
C CYS A 13 5.33 -15.17 5.93
N LEU A 14 4.34 -14.36 5.54
CA LEU A 14 3.81 -13.29 6.38
C LEU A 14 3.18 -13.82 7.66
N ILE A 15 2.35 -14.86 7.58
CA ILE A 15 1.68 -15.39 8.78
C ILE A 15 2.62 -16.19 9.67
N GLU A 16 3.66 -16.80 9.09
CA GLU A 16 4.59 -17.63 9.83
C GLU A 16 5.26 -16.87 10.97
N GLU A 17 5.62 -15.62 10.75
CA GLU A 17 6.25 -14.78 11.77
C GLU A 17 5.40 -14.53 13.01
N TYR A 18 4.08 -14.70 12.86
CA TYR A 18 3.15 -14.55 13.96
C TYR A 18 2.79 -15.91 14.58
N ILE A 19 3.16 -17.03 13.98
CA ILE A 19 2.91 -18.34 14.57
C ILE A 19 3.71 -18.44 15.87
N LYS A 20 3.04 -18.86 16.95
CA LYS A 20 3.71 -19.00 18.25
C LYS A 20 4.79 -20.08 18.18
N HIS A 21 5.89 -19.89 18.90
CA HIS A 21 7.05 -20.79 18.86
C HIS A 21 6.75 -22.25 19.28
N ASP A 22 5.69 -22.46 20.07
CA ASP A 22 5.19 -23.75 20.54
C ASP A 22 4.21 -24.44 19.57
N VAL A 23 3.87 -23.78 18.46
CA VAL A 23 3.16 -24.37 17.33
C VAL A 23 4.17 -25.00 16.37
N ILE A 24 3.89 -26.24 15.96
CA ILE A 24 4.75 -27.02 15.08
C ILE A 24 4.15 -26.97 13.68
N ILE A 25 4.94 -26.49 12.71
CA ILE A 25 4.59 -26.56 11.29
C ILE A 25 5.14 -27.90 10.77
N ALA A 26 4.25 -28.85 10.49
CA ALA A 26 4.65 -30.18 10.05
C ALA A 26 5.12 -30.21 8.59
N ALA A 27 4.48 -29.41 7.73
CA ALA A 27 4.83 -29.27 6.32
C ALA A 27 4.21 -28.02 5.71
N TYR A 28 4.83 -27.56 4.62
CA TYR A 28 4.19 -26.66 3.66
C TYR A 28 3.62 -27.49 2.51
N VAL A 29 2.43 -27.15 2.03
CA VAL A 29 1.75 -27.88 0.95
C VAL A 29 1.71 -27.02 -0.30
N ASP A 30 2.12 -27.59 -1.43
CA ASP A 30 2.00 -26.97 -2.74
C ASP A 30 1.56 -28.00 -3.79
N ASN A 31 0.55 -27.67 -4.60
CA ASN A 31 0.07 -28.57 -5.66
C ASN A 31 1.12 -28.81 -6.76
N ASN A 32 2.08 -27.89 -6.91
CA ASN A 32 3.23 -27.95 -7.80
C ASN A 32 4.51 -28.40 -7.10
N ALA A 33 4.45 -29.01 -5.91
CA ALA A 33 5.63 -29.43 -5.15
C ALA A 33 6.63 -30.31 -5.95
N LYS A 34 6.15 -31.05 -6.96
CA LYS A 34 7.00 -31.82 -7.89
C LYS A 34 7.89 -30.93 -8.78
N ASN A 35 7.43 -29.72 -9.14
CA ASN A 35 8.23 -28.73 -9.87
C ASN A 35 9.18 -27.94 -8.95
N ALA A 36 8.88 -27.90 -7.64
CA ALA A 36 9.73 -27.30 -6.61
C ALA A 36 10.87 -28.22 -6.13
N GLY A 37 11.04 -29.41 -6.73
CA GLY A 37 12.20 -30.28 -6.54
C GLY A 37 12.34 -30.93 -5.16
N GLY A 38 11.26 -31.05 -4.37
CA GLY A 38 11.37 -31.51 -2.99
C GLY A 38 12.16 -30.50 -2.13
N GLY A 39 11.65 -29.28 -2.09
CA GLY A 39 12.26 -28.15 -1.39
C GLY A 39 11.95 -28.11 0.11
N TYR A 40 12.56 -27.12 0.77
CA TYR A 40 12.30 -26.78 2.15
C TYR A 40 12.03 -25.29 2.27
N VAL A 41 11.11 -24.91 3.14
CA VAL A 41 11.01 -23.54 3.63
C VAL A 41 11.98 -23.40 4.80
N ASN A 42 12.88 -22.42 4.71
CA ASN A 42 13.78 -22.06 5.78
C ASN A 42 13.21 -20.84 6.50
N ALA A 43 12.62 -21.05 7.66
CA ALA A 43 12.06 -19.96 8.45
C ALA A 43 12.17 -20.27 9.95
N HIS A 44 12.43 -19.23 10.75
CA HIS A 44 12.77 -19.34 12.19
C HIS A 44 13.81 -20.43 12.51
N GLU A 45 14.89 -20.51 11.71
CA GLU A 45 15.97 -21.52 11.87
C GLU A 45 15.49 -22.98 11.73
N ARG A 46 14.24 -23.21 11.30
CA ARG A 46 13.66 -24.52 11.05
C ARG A 46 13.56 -24.76 9.55
N LYS A 47 13.97 -25.96 9.16
CA LYS A 47 13.94 -26.43 7.78
C LYS A 47 12.74 -27.34 7.61
N THR A 48 11.63 -26.80 7.11
CA THR A 48 10.34 -27.50 7.00
C THR A 48 10.11 -27.96 5.57
N ARG A 49 9.69 -29.21 5.38
CA ARG A 49 9.55 -29.81 4.06
C ARG A 49 8.33 -29.27 3.31
N ILE A 50 8.48 -29.08 2.00
CA ILE A 50 7.37 -28.85 1.07
C ILE A 50 6.88 -30.21 0.56
N VAL A 51 5.57 -30.43 0.61
CA VAL A 51 4.91 -31.67 0.18
C VAL A 51 3.83 -31.40 -0.84
N SER A 52 3.52 -32.41 -1.66
CA SER A 52 2.35 -32.37 -2.54
C SER A 52 1.05 -32.61 -1.74
N ALA A 53 -0.09 -32.26 -2.35
CA ALA A 53 -1.40 -32.48 -1.74
C ALA A 53 -1.67 -33.93 -1.35
N ASP A 54 -1.21 -34.91 -2.14
CA ASP A 54 -1.44 -36.33 -1.85
C ASP A 54 -0.69 -36.80 -0.60
N GLU A 55 0.51 -36.27 -0.36
CA GLU A 55 1.35 -36.60 0.79
C GLU A 55 0.77 -36.05 2.11
N VAL A 56 -0.18 -35.12 2.06
CA VAL A 56 -0.87 -34.59 3.25
C VAL A 56 -1.57 -35.71 4.02
N LYS A 57 -2.02 -36.78 3.35
CA LYS A 57 -2.70 -37.93 3.97
C LYS A 57 -1.81 -38.70 4.95
N ASP A 58 -0.49 -38.59 4.78
CA ASP A 58 0.50 -39.28 5.59
C ASP A 58 1.07 -38.40 6.71
N ILE A 59 0.55 -37.18 6.88
CA ILE A 59 1.02 -36.20 7.86
C ILE A 59 -0.03 -36.01 8.95
N ALA A 60 0.38 -36.15 10.21
CA ALA A 60 -0.49 -35.86 11.34
C ALA A 60 -0.53 -34.35 11.63
N PHE A 61 -1.73 -33.77 11.66
CA PHE A 61 -1.95 -32.36 12.01
C PHE A 61 -3.31 -32.13 12.70
N ASP A 62 -3.34 -31.07 13.50
CA ASP A 62 -4.55 -30.55 14.14
C ASP A 62 -5.36 -29.70 13.16
N PHE A 63 -4.70 -28.76 12.45
CA PHE A 63 -5.33 -27.85 11.49
C PHE A 63 -4.54 -27.72 10.19
N CYS A 64 -5.27 -27.48 9.09
CA CYS A 64 -4.76 -27.08 7.79
C CYS A 64 -5.03 -25.59 7.59
N VAL A 65 -3.97 -24.78 7.66
CA VAL A 65 -4.05 -23.33 7.46
C VAL A 65 -3.81 -23.03 5.99
N ILE A 66 -4.84 -22.55 5.29
CA ILE A 66 -4.77 -22.20 3.87
C ILE A 66 -4.28 -20.76 3.74
N ALA A 67 -3.04 -20.60 3.29
CA ALA A 67 -2.32 -19.34 3.15
C ALA A 67 -2.09 -18.97 1.67
N VAL A 68 -3.19 -18.93 0.91
CA VAL A 68 -3.23 -18.50 -0.49
C VAL A 68 -4.39 -17.53 -0.69
N LYS A 69 -4.24 -16.59 -1.64
CA LYS A 69 -5.25 -15.57 -1.95
C LYS A 69 -6.57 -16.20 -2.42
N ASP A 70 -6.50 -17.12 -3.38
CA ASP A 70 -7.66 -17.83 -3.92
C ASP A 70 -7.86 -19.17 -3.19
N SER A 71 -8.38 -19.12 -1.97
CA SER A 71 -8.54 -20.30 -1.10
C SER A 71 -9.63 -21.28 -1.56
N GLN A 72 -10.61 -20.85 -2.37
CA GLN A 72 -11.82 -21.64 -2.67
C GLN A 72 -11.50 -23.00 -3.32
N THR A 73 -10.59 -23.03 -4.29
CA THR A 73 -10.20 -24.26 -4.99
C THR A 73 -9.48 -25.22 -4.04
N ILE A 74 -8.60 -24.70 -3.18
CA ILE A 74 -7.86 -25.47 -2.18
C ILE A 74 -8.79 -26.02 -1.10
N VAL A 75 -9.76 -25.24 -0.63
CA VAL A 75 -10.79 -25.70 0.32
C VAL A 75 -11.59 -26.86 -0.27
N GLN A 76 -12.00 -26.75 -1.54
CA GLN A 76 -12.72 -27.82 -2.23
C GLN A 76 -11.85 -29.08 -2.34
N GLN A 77 -10.57 -28.94 -2.70
CA GLN A 77 -9.63 -30.05 -2.77
C GLN A 77 -9.44 -30.73 -1.40
N CYS A 78 -9.28 -29.94 -0.33
CA CYS A 78 -9.16 -30.44 1.04
C CYS A 78 -10.40 -31.28 1.44
N LEU A 79 -11.60 -30.78 1.17
CA LEU A 79 -12.86 -31.44 1.53
C LEU A 79 -13.16 -32.67 0.66
N LYS A 80 -12.99 -32.56 -0.67
CA LYS A 80 -13.43 -33.58 -1.62
C LYS A 80 -12.38 -34.65 -1.87
N ASP A 81 -11.14 -34.27 -2.05
CA ASP A 81 -10.10 -35.17 -2.56
C ASP A 81 -9.25 -35.73 -1.40
N LEU A 82 -8.94 -34.87 -0.44
CA LEU A 82 -8.15 -35.24 0.74
C LEU A 82 -9.01 -35.68 1.94
N LYS A 83 -10.32 -35.40 1.90
CA LYS A 83 -11.28 -35.72 2.97
C LYS A 83 -10.89 -35.12 4.34
N ILE A 84 -10.24 -33.96 4.34
CA ILE A 84 -9.95 -33.21 5.56
C ILE A 84 -11.28 -32.70 6.15
N PRO A 85 -11.57 -32.94 7.44
CA PRO A 85 -12.77 -32.43 8.08
C PRO A 85 -12.85 -30.90 8.01
N LYS A 86 -14.04 -30.35 7.77
CA LYS A 86 -14.24 -28.91 7.55
C LYS A 86 -13.74 -28.07 8.74
N GLU A 87 -13.97 -28.55 9.95
CA GLU A 87 -13.55 -27.93 11.21
C GLU A 87 -12.03 -27.84 11.38
N LYS A 88 -11.25 -28.62 10.60
CA LYS A 88 -9.79 -28.55 10.59
C LYS A 88 -9.24 -27.59 9.54
N ILE A 89 -10.08 -27.05 8.66
CA ILE A 89 -9.66 -26.19 7.56
C ILE A 89 -9.83 -24.75 7.99
N LEU A 90 -8.73 -23.99 8.00
CA LEU A 90 -8.69 -22.61 8.43
C LEU A 90 -8.18 -21.73 7.28
N GLU A 91 -9.03 -20.85 6.76
CA GLU A 91 -8.67 -19.95 5.65
C GLU A 91 -8.10 -18.65 6.20
N ILE A 92 -6.83 -18.34 5.88
CA ILE A 92 -6.18 -17.15 6.45
C ILE A 92 -6.83 -15.85 5.96
N VAL A 93 -7.41 -15.87 4.76
CA VAL A 93 -8.18 -14.74 4.19
C VAL A 93 -9.45 -14.43 5.00
N LYS A 94 -9.83 -15.30 5.94
CA LYS A 94 -10.96 -15.13 6.88
C LYS A 94 -10.50 -15.07 8.34
N LEU A 95 -9.23 -14.72 8.59
CA LEU A 95 -8.62 -14.79 9.92
C LEU A 95 -9.41 -14.02 11.01
N THR A 96 -10.13 -12.97 10.65
CA THR A 96 -10.98 -12.20 11.57
C THR A 96 -12.32 -12.83 11.88
N GLU A 97 -12.77 -13.79 11.07
CA GLU A 97 -13.96 -14.61 11.33
C GLU A 97 -13.67 -15.81 12.25
N TRP A 98 -12.38 -16.12 12.50
CA TRP A 98 -12.01 -17.26 13.33
C TRP A 98 -12.36 -17.02 14.80
N ASP A 99 -12.65 -18.12 15.50
CA ASP A 99 -12.74 -18.11 16.95
C ASP A 99 -11.45 -17.53 17.56
N ILE A 100 -11.61 -16.58 18.48
CA ILE A 100 -10.50 -15.80 19.02
C ILE A 100 -9.53 -16.66 19.85
N ASP A 101 -10.04 -17.67 20.57
CA ASP A 101 -9.22 -18.56 21.37
C ASP A 101 -8.40 -19.48 20.45
N LEU A 102 -9.03 -20.03 19.39
CA LEU A 102 -8.31 -20.81 18.38
C LEU A 102 -7.21 -19.98 17.72
N ARG A 103 -7.52 -18.75 17.33
CA ARG A 103 -6.57 -17.84 16.70
C ARG A 103 -5.39 -17.54 17.61
N ASN A 104 -5.66 -17.18 18.87
CA ASN A 104 -4.63 -16.91 19.87
C ASN A 104 -3.85 -18.18 20.27
N ARG A 105 -4.35 -19.38 19.98
CA ARG A 105 -3.56 -20.62 20.14
C ARG A 105 -2.56 -20.83 19.01
N ILE A 106 -2.89 -20.44 17.77
CA ILE A 106 -2.02 -20.62 16.60
C ILE A 106 -1.02 -19.47 16.50
N PHE A 107 -1.49 -18.25 16.71
CA PHE A 107 -0.74 -17.04 16.43
C PHE A 107 -0.58 -16.17 17.67
N ASN A 108 0.46 -15.34 17.65
CA ASN A 108 0.64 -14.22 18.56
C ASN A 108 -0.54 -13.25 18.38
N GLU A 109 -0.94 -12.58 19.47
CA GLU A 109 -2.06 -11.62 19.48
C GLU A 109 -1.90 -10.56 18.37
N ARG A 110 -0.66 -10.28 17.97
CA ARG A 110 -0.27 -9.38 16.89
C ARG A 110 -0.74 -9.76 15.48
N ILE A 111 -1.18 -11.00 15.21
CA ILE A 111 -1.54 -11.38 13.83
C ILE A 111 -2.81 -10.69 13.32
N VAL A 112 -3.75 -10.40 14.23
CA VAL A 112 -4.97 -9.65 13.94
C VAL A 112 -4.91 -8.25 14.51
N ASP A 113 -3.90 -7.97 15.32
CA ASP A 113 -3.47 -6.61 15.62
C ASP A 113 -2.82 -6.02 14.35
N ASN A 114 -3.60 -5.93 13.27
CA ASN A 114 -3.52 -4.76 12.41
C ASN A 114 -3.95 -3.60 13.29
N SER A 115 -2.91 -3.04 13.87
CA SER A 115 -2.83 -1.94 14.79
C SER A 115 -3.93 -0.91 14.53
N ARG A 116 -5.00 -0.99 15.34
CA ARG A 116 -5.85 0.18 15.60
C ARG A 116 -5.03 1.38 16.11
N ASN A 117 -3.78 1.15 16.53
CA ASN A 117 -2.82 2.14 16.99
C ASN A 117 -1.39 1.75 16.55
N TYR A 118 -0.96 2.21 15.38
CA TYR A 118 0.42 2.15 14.88
C TYR A 118 1.12 3.47 15.16
N VAL A 119 2.40 3.44 15.56
CA VAL A 119 3.16 4.66 15.85
C VAL A 119 4.16 4.91 14.73
N ILE A 120 3.98 6.01 14.00
CA ILE A 120 4.87 6.49 12.95
C ILE A 120 5.45 7.82 13.38
N GLU A 121 6.77 7.92 13.54
CA GLU A 121 7.46 9.17 13.91
C GLU A 121 6.84 9.89 15.13
N GLY A 122 6.35 9.09 16.10
CA GLY A 122 5.71 9.58 17.33
C GLY A 122 4.21 9.89 17.20
N VAL A 123 3.62 9.76 16.02
CA VAL A 123 2.19 9.94 15.76
C VAL A 123 1.48 8.59 15.78
N CYS A 124 0.40 8.49 16.54
CA CYS A 124 -0.42 7.28 16.62
C CYS A 124 -1.56 7.34 15.60
N ILE A 125 -1.70 6.31 14.77
CA ILE A 125 -2.77 6.18 13.76
C ILE A 125 -3.39 4.79 13.77
N ASP A 126 -4.67 4.71 13.45
CA ASP A 126 -5.32 3.46 13.05
C ASP A 126 -5.02 3.22 11.57
N LEU A 127 -4.27 2.15 11.25
CA LEU A 127 -3.96 1.79 9.88
C LEU A 127 -5.12 1.07 9.17
N GLY A 128 -6.15 0.66 9.90
CA GLY A 128 -7.19 -0.22 9.42
C GLY A 128 -6.73 -1.68 9.32
N GLU A 129 -7.71 -2.57 9.14
CA GLU A 129 -7.45 -4.00 9.01
C GLU A 129 -6.78 -4.31 7.66
N GLY A 130 -5.71 -5.09 7.70
CA GLY A 130 -5.01 -5.61 6.52
C GLY A 130 -3.87 -4.74 5.99
N HIS A 131 -3.58 -3.60 6.63
CA HIS A 131 -2.58 -2.66 6.11
C HIS A 131 -1.19 -3.28 5.98
N ALA A 132 -0.53 -3.08 4.83
CA ALA A 132 0.73 -3.74 4.52
C ALA A 132 1.95 -3.13 5.24
N LEU A 133 1.86 -1.84 5.62
CA LEU A 133 2.97 -1.05 6.18
C LEU A 133 3.75 -1.74 7.33
N PRO A 134 3.11 -2.33 8.36
CA PRO A 134 3.85 -2.96 9.45
C PRO A 134 4.73 -4.12 8.98
N SER A 135 4.24 -4.89 8.00
CA SER A 135 5.01 -5.97 7.40
C SER A 135 6.14 -5.40 6.54
N TYR A 136 5.86 -4.39 5.72
CA TYR A 136 6.86 -3.80 4.84
C TYR A 136 8.02 -3.18 5.64
N GLN A 137 7.74 -2.39 6.67
CA GLN A 137 8.78 -1.80 7.52
C GLN A 137 9.60 -2.84 8.30
N LYS A 138 9.01 -4.02 8.58
CA LYS A 138 9.71 -5.13 9.23
C LYS A 138 10.73 -5.80 8.29
N TYR A 139 10.34 -6.07 7.06
CA TYR A 139 11.18 -6.79 6.10
C TYR A 139 12.13 -5.87 5.32
N PHE A 140 11.69 -4.65 5.03
CA PHE A 140 12.38 -3.69 4.19
C PHE A 140 12.81 -2.50 5.04
N LYS A 141 14.05 -2.54 5.54
CA LYS A 141 14.55 -1.58 6.53
C LYS A 141 14.51 -0.12 6.07
N MET A 142 14.62 0.10 4.76
CA MET A 142 14.63 1.43 4.14
C MET A 142 13.22 1.91 3.72
N TYR A 143 12.19 1.05 3.81
CA TYR A 143 10.83 1.39 3.42
C TYR A 143 10.32 2.60 4.21
N ASP A 144 9.83 3.60 3.50
CA ASP A 144 9.37 4.92 3.97
C ASP A 144 10.36 5.73 4.82
N ARG A 145 11.61 5.29 4.98
CA ARG A 145 12.60 6.03 5.80
C ARG A 145 12.97 7.39 5.23
N PHE A 146 12.70 7.62 3.94
CA PHE A 146 12.94 8.89 3.29
C PHE A 146 11.81 9.91 3.52
N ILE A 147 10.58 9.48 3.82
CA ILE A 147 9.41 10.37 3.97
C ILE A 147 9.61 11.45 5.04
N PRO A 148 10.13 11.16 6.25
CA PRO A 148 10.41 12.19 7.25
C PRO A 148 11.45 13.22 6.78
N TYR A 149 12.38 12.82 5.90
CA TYR A 149 13.38 13.72 5.35
C TYR A 149 12.81 14.64 4.27
N LEU A 150 11.84 14.17 3.48
CA LEU A 150 11.11 15.04 2.55
C LEU A 150 10.44 16.21 3.29
N ALA A 151 9.77 15.93 4.41
CA ALA A 151 9.20 16.97 5.26
C ALA A 151 10.26 17.96 5.79
N LYS A 152 11.43 17.46 6.22
CA LYS A 152 12.53 18.35 6.65
C LYS A 152 13.05 19.22 5.53
N MET A 153 13.09 18.72 4.30
CA MET A 153 13.55 19.50 3.15
C MET A 153 12.61 20.67 2.84
N THR A 154 11.32 20.58 3.17
CA THR A 154 10.41 21.71 2.96
C THR A 154 10.73 22.91 3.86
N GLN A 155 11.38 22.68 5.01
CA GLN A 155 11.85 23.75 5.90
C GLN A 155 12.92 24.67 5.28
N GLU A 156 13.58 24.23 4.21
CA GLU A 156 14.53 25.06 3.45
C GLU A 156 13.84 25.92 2.38
N LYS A 157 12.53 25.75 2.20
CA LYS A 157 11.71 26.49 1.26
C LYS A 157 10.90 27.59 1.98
N THR A 158 10.22 28.41 1.20
CA THR A 158 9.45 29.57 1.69
C THR A 158 7.94 29.37 1.59
N GLY A 159 7.50 28.25 1.03
CA GLY A 159 6.10 27.88 1.05
C GLY A 159 5.65 27.48 2.45
N LYS A 160 4.44 26.94 2.51
CA LYS A 160 3.74 26.61 3.75
C LYS A 160 2.78 25.44 3.59
N TYR A 161 2.77 24.77 2.43
CA TYR A 161 1.81 23.72 2.13
C TYR A 161 2.49 22.48 1.55
N ILE A 162 2.09 21.34 2.09
CA ILE A 162 2.31 20.01 1.53
C ILE A 162 0.96 19.50 1.02
N ILE A 163 0.93 19.11 -0.25
CA ILE A 163 -0.24 18.49 -0.87
C ILE A 163 0.04 16.99 -0.94
N ASP A 164 -0.78 16.18 -0.27
CA ASP A 164 -0.66 14.72 -0.18
C ASP A 164 -1.83 14.07 -0.93
N ILE A 165 -1.56 13.63 -2.16
CA ILE A 165 -2.54 12.96 -3.02
C ILE A 165 -2.42 11.44 -2.82
N GLY A 166 -3.56 10.80 -2.56
CA GLY A 166 -3.59 9.41 -2.11
C GLY A 166 -3.11 9.31 -0.68
N ALA A 167 -3.71 10.12 0.19
CA ALA A 167 -3.35 10.18 1.60
C ALA A 167 -3.75 8.89 2.36
N ASN A 168 -4.61 8.05 1.78
CA ASN A 168 -5.07 6.80 2.36
C ASN A 168 -5.57 6.99 3.80
N VAL A 169 -4.94 6.33 4.78
CA VAL A 169 -5.26 6.43 6.22
C VAL A 169 -4.44 7.50 6.95
N GLY A 170 -3.55 8.20 6.25
CA GLY A 170 -2.69 9.25 6.79
C GLY A 170 -1.36 8.76 7.35
N ASP A 171 -0.84 7.63 6.88
CA ASP A 171 0.47 7.09 7.26
C ASP A 171 1.64 7.95 6.79
N THR A 172 1.60 8.43 5.54
CA THR A 172 2.59 9.39 5.02
C THR A 172 2.49 10.73 5.76
N LEU A 173 1.27 11.23 5.99
CA LEU A 173 1.03 12.41 6.83
C LEU A 173 1.66 12.24 8.22
N ALA A 174 1.41 11.12 8.90
CA ALA A 174 1.97 10.82 10.22
C ALA A 174 3.51 10.79 10.20
N ALA A 175 4.13 10.27 9.14
CA ALA A 175 5.57 10.28 8.96
C ALA A 175 6.17 11.69 8.75
N MET A 176 5.39 12.63 8.22
CA MET A 176 5.85 14.00 7.91
C MET A 176 5.53 15.02 9.03
N LEU A 177 4.40 14.87 9.71
CA LEU A 177 3.77 15.91 10.53
C LEU A 177 4.70 16.56 11.57
N ASN A 178 5.52 15.74 12.24
CA ASN A 178 6.44 16.22 13.30
C ASN A 178 7.77 16.77 12.78
N HIS A 179 7.99 16.77 11.47
CA HIS A 179 9.26 17.12 10.84
C HIS A 179 9.20 18.36 9.95
N THR A 180 8.06 19.05 9.92
CA THR A 180 7.84 20.28 9.15
C THR A 180 6.83 21.19 9.84
N ASP A 181 6.89 22.47 9.50
CA ASP A 181 5.93 23.50 9.92
C ASP A 181 4.82 23.80 8.89
N ASP A 182 4.79 23.07 7.78
CA ASP A 182 3.80 23.24 6.72
C ASP A 182 2.39 22.76 7.11
N ASN A 183 1.40 23.41 6.51
CA ASN A 183 0.03 22.88 6.50
C ASN A 183 -0.08 21.75 5.48
N PHE A 184 -1.02 20.83 5.71
CA PHE A 184 -1.25 19.68 4.86
C PHE A 184 -2.62 19.81 4.19
N LEU A 185 -2.67 19.54 2.89
CA LEU A 185 -3.91 19.23 2.18
C LEU A 185 -3.85 17.76 1.77
N CYS A 186 -4.53 16.91 2.55
CA CYS A 186 -4.58 15.47 2.31
C CYS A 186 -5.82 15.12 1.49
N ILE A 187 -5.60 14.44 0.37
CA ILE A 187 -6.62 14.10 -0.62
C ILE A 187 -6.74 12.58 -0.70
N GLU A 188 -7.94 12.06 -0.41
CA GLU A 188 -8.22 10.63 -0.48
C GLU A 188 -9.62 10.41 -1.08
N PRO A 189 -9.75 9.80 -2.27
CA PRO A 189 -11.06 9.60 -2.88
C PRO A 189 -11.90 8.52 -2.17
N VAL A 190 -11.31 7.41 -1.72
CA VAL A 190 -12.04 6.26 -1.18
C VAL A 190 -12.64 6.61 0.17
N GLY A 191 -13.97 6.57 0.26
CA GLY A 191 -14.68 6.91 1.49
C GLY A 191 -14.24 6.12 2.72
N GLN A 192 -13.89 4.84 2.58
CA GLN A 192 -13.37 4.04 3.69
C GLN A 192 -12.06 4.60 4.25
N PHE A 193 -11.07 4.87 3.40
CA PHE A 193 -9.76 5.41 3.82
C PHE A 193 -9.89 6.86 4.27
N PHE A 194 -10.66 7.67 3.54
CA PHE A 194 -10.95 9.05 3.91
C PHE A 194 -11.57 9.17 5.32
N ASN A 195 -12.53 8.30 5.66
CA ASN A 195 -13.13 8.28 6.99
C ASN A 195 -12.12 7.89 8.08
N LEU A 196 -11.21 6.96 7.77
CA LEU A 196 -10.17 6.55 8.72
C LEU A 196 -9.12 7.64 8.93
N LEU A 197 -8.67 8.28 7.84
CA LEU A 197 -7.83 9.48 7.86
C LEU A 197 -8.45 10.59 8.71
N ALA A 198 -9.73 10.89 8.48
CA ALA A 198 -10.46 11.89 9.26
C ALA A 198 -10.52 11.55 10.76
N SER A 199 -10.69 10.26 11.09
CA SER A 199 -10.65 9.79 12.47
C SER A 199 -9.25 9.92 13.09
N ASN A 200 -8.20 9.55 12.35
CA ASN A 200 -6.82 9.60 12.82
C ASN A 200 -6.38 11.04 13.18
N ILE A 201 -6.72 12.01 12.34
CA ILE A 201 -6.34 13.41 12.54
C ILE A 201 -6.93 14.00 13.84
N GLN A 202 -8.09 13.52 14.31
CA GLN A 202 -8.67 13.98 15.57
C GLN A 202 -7.79 13.72 16.79
N HIS A 203 -6.83 12.80 16.67
CA HIS A 203 -5.91 12.41 17.73
C HIS A 203 -4.52 13.04 17.60
N PHE A 204 -4.30 13.89 16.59
CA PHE A 204 -3.02 14.56 16.40
C PHE A 204 -2.93 15.81 17.27
N ASP A 205 -1.71 16.21 17.63
CA ASP A 205 -1.50 17.38 18.49
C ASP A 205 -1.83 18.71 17.77
N ASN A 206 -1.73 18.75 16.44
CA ASN A 206 -1.91 19.97 15.62
C ASN A 206 -2.90 19.78 14.45
N PRO A 207 -4.16 19.39 14.69
CA PRO A 207 -5.11 19.07 13.63
C PRO A 207 -5.49 20.30 12.78
N ASN A 208 -5.33 21.51 13.31
CA ASN A 208 -5.67 22.75 12.61
C ASN A 208 -4.81 23.04 11.36
N ARG A 209 -3.67 22.36 11.24
CA ARG A 209 -2.78 22.44 10.07
C ARG A 209 -3.17 21.48 8.96
N ILE A 210 -4.18 20.63 9.17
CA ILE A 210 -4.49 19.53 8.27
C ILE A 210 -5.88 19.74 7.69
N TRP A 211 -5.94 19.85 6.37
CA TRP A 211 -7.16 19.97 5.60
C TRP A 211 -7.38 18.69 4.80
N LEU A 212 -8.65 18.31 4.70
CA LEU A 212 -9.07 17.12 4.01
C LEU A 212 -9.85 17.48 2.75
N GLU A 213 -9.67 16.69 1.70
CA GLU A 213 -10.46 16.74 0.48
C GLU A 213 -10.78 15.32 0.01
N GLN A 214 -12.06 15.01 -0.19
CA GLN A 214 -12.46 13.74 -0.79
C GLN A 214 -12.68 13.93 -2.29
N ALA A 215 -11.63 13.72 -3.08
CA ALA A 215 -11.68 13.91 -4.52
C ALA A 215 -10.73 12.96 -5.26
N PHE A 216 -11.07 12.61 -6.49
CA PHE A 216 -10.11 12.05 -7.44
C PHE A 216 -9.30 13.17 -8.06
N ILE A 217 -7.98 13.02 -8.09
CA ILE A 217 -7.13 13.94 -8.85
C ILE A 217 -6.93 13.42 -10.28
N THR A 218 -7.12 14.30 -11.25
CA THR A 218 -7.08 13.96 -12.68
C THR A 218 -6.88 15.20 -13.53
N ASP A 219 -6.31 15.03 -14.72
CA ASP A 219 -6.22 16.08 -15.75
C ASP A 219 -7.54 16.27 -16.52
N LYS A 220 -8.44 15.28 -16.46
CA LYS A 220 -9.75 15.28 -17.15
C LYS A 220 -10.93 15.52 -16.23
N MET A 221 -11.25 16.81 -16.01
CA MET A 221 -12.34 17.26 -15.13
C MET A 221 -13.75 16.80 -15.54
N SER A 222 -13.97 16.50 -16.82
CA SER A 222 -15.28 16.07 -17.34
C SER A 222 -15.58 14.60 -17.10
N GLU A 223 -14.60 13.80 -16.67
CA GLU A 223 -14.78 12.37 -16.44
C GLU A 223 -15.15 12.09 -14.97
N THR A 224 -16.19 11.27 -14.76
CA THR A 224 -16.61 10.80 -13.44
C THR A 224 -16.09 9.39 -13.20
N TYR A 225 -15.53 9.16 -12.01
CA TYR A 225 -14.94 7.88 -11.64
C TYR A 225 -15.58 7.32 -10.38
N GLU A 226 -15.65 5.99 -10.30
CA GLU A 226 -15.96 5.28 -9.06
C GLU A 226 -14.67 4.71 -8.47
N ALA A 227 -14.62 4.74 -7.13
CA ALA A 227 -13.55 4.13 -6.36
C ALA A 227 -13.88 2.66 -6.10
N ILE A 228 -13.01 1.76 -6.53
CA ILE A 228 -13.10 0.34 -6.20
C ILE A 228 -11.96 0.03 -5.25
N ILE A 229 -12.28 -0.55 -4.10
CA ILE A 229 -11.26 -1.04 -3.17
C ILE A 229 -10.68 -2.31 -3.80
N SER A 230 -9.41 -2.28 -4.16
CA SER A 230 -8.66 -3.44 -4.60
C SER A 230 -8.34 -4.36 -3.43
N ASP A 231 -8.06 -5.63 -3.72
CA ASP A 231 -7.71 -6.66 -2.71
C ASP A 231 -6.46 -6.35 -1.86
N LYS A 232 -5.72 -5.27 -2.16
CA LYS A 232 -4.54 -4.81 -1.41
C LYS A 232 -4.82 -3.64 -0.45
N GLY A 233 -6.08 -3.18 -0.37
CA GLY A 233 -6.42 -2.00 0.42
C GLY A 233 -6.10 -0.68 -0.27
N THR A 234 -6.08 -0.67 -1.61
CA THR A 234 -5.79 0.52 -2.43
C THR A 234 -6.87 0.77 -3.49
N ALA A 235 -6.98 2.00 -3.99
CA ALA A 235 -8.12 2.53 -4.73
C ALA A 235 -7.96 2.35 -6.25
N ALA A 236 -8.61 1.36 -6.85
CA ALA A 236 -8.71 1.27 -8.31
C ALA A 236 -9.82 2.19 -8.84
N LYS A 237 -9.48 3.06 -9.79
CA LYS A 237 -10.40 3.99 -10.48
C LYS A 237 -11.07 3.27 -11.66
N MET A 238 -12.39 3.25 -11.73
CA MET A 238 -13.12 2.81 -12.94
C MET A 238 -13.94 3.96 -13.55
N PRO A 239 -13.86 4.19 -14.88
CA PRO A 239 -14.79 5.08 -15.58
C PRO A 239 -16.22 4.56 -15.47
N THR A 240 -17.20 5.44 -15.23
CA THR A 240 -18.62 5.03 -15.16
C THR A 240 -19.51 5.90 -16.02
N ASP A 241 -20.51 5.27 -16.65
CA ASP A 241 -21.58 5.90 -17.43
C ASP A 241 -22.89 6.08 -16.61
N SER A 242 -22.92 5.75 -15.32
CA SER A 242 -24.15 5.53 -14.55
C SER A 242 -24.48 6.62 -13.50
N ASN A 243 -25.78 6.81 -13.28
CA ASN A 243 -26.37 7.67 -12.23
C ASN A 243 -26.39 6.95 -10.87
N THR A 244 -25.23 6.61 -10.32
CA THR A 244 -25.10 6.07 -8.95
C THR A 244 -24.91 7.20 -7.93
N THR A 245 -25.38 6.95 -6.70
CA THR A 245 -25.72 7.96 -5.67
C THR A 245 -24.56 8.45 -4.79
N SER A 246 -23.30 8.13 -5.10
CA SER A 246 -22.13 8.68 -4.40
C SER A 246 -21.00 9.00 -5.37
N ARG A 247 -21.17 10.06 -6.17
CA ARG A 247 -20.10 10.55 -7.05
C ARG A 247 -19.07 11.32 -6.22
N ILE A 248 -17.89 10.75 -6.05
CA ILE A 248 -16.71 11.48 -5.56
C ILE A 248 -16.27 12.43 -6.69
N PRO A 249 -16.08 13.73 -6.42
CA PRO A 249 -15.73 14.69 -7.46
C PRO A 249 -14.33 14.43 -8.04
N SER A 250 -14.16 14.74 -9.32
CA SER A 250 -12.86 14.83 -9.99
C SER A 250 -12.36 16.28 -9.91
N LYS A 251 -11.14 16.50 -9.41
CA LYS A 251 -10.48 17.82 -9.35
C LYS A 251 -9.06 17.75 -9.92
N SER A 252 -8.55 18.85 -10.45
CA SER A 252 -7.14 18.95 -10.83
C SER A 252 -6.39 19.55 -9.67
N VAL A 253 -5.07 19.32 -9.58
CA VAL A 253 -4.25 20.01 -8.57
C VAL A 253 -4.41 21.52 -8.69
N ASP A 254 -4.30 22.05 -9.91
CA ASP A 254 -4.40 23.50 -10.14
C ASP A 254 -5.76 24.09 -9.71
N TYR A 255 -6.87 23.38 -9.95
CA TYR A 255 -8.20 23.82 -9.54
C TYR A 255 -8.37 23.74 -8.02
N LEU A 256 -7.87 22.68 -7.39
CA LEU A 256 -7.99 22.49 -5.95
C LEU A 256 -7.22 23.57 -5.17
N LEU A 257 -6.02 23.95 -5.63
CA LEU A 257 -5.25 25.06 -5.05
C LEU A 257 -6.02 26.39 -5.15
N GLU A 258 -6.62 26.67 -6.32
CA GLU A 258 -7.45 27.86 -6.52
C GLU A 258 -8.66 27.87 -5.58
N GLU A 259 -9.39 26.75 -5.48
CA GLU A 259 -10.55 26.60 -4.60
C GLU A 259 -10.18 26.81 -3.12
N ARG A 260 -8.98 26.37 -2.71
CA ARG A 260 -8.46 26.53 -1.35
C ARG A 260 -7.75 27.87 -1.10
N ASN A 261 -7.68 28.75 -2.10
CA ASN A 261 -6.94 30.02 -2.04
C ASN A 261 -5.46 29.83 -1.66
N ILE A 262 -4.82 28.77 -2.15
CA ILE A 262 -3.38 28.50 -1.99
C ILE A 262 -2.68 28.95 -3.27
N THR A 263 -1.67 29.82 -3.18
CA THR A 263 -0.89 30.19 -4.38
C THR A 263 0.16 29.12 -4.71
N TYR A 264 0.55 29.02 -5.98
CA TYR A 264 1.46 27.98 -6.46
C TYR A 264 2.84 28.03 -5.77
N GLU A 265 3.30 29.23 -5.40
CA GLU A 265 4.57 29.47 -4.71
C GLU A 265 4.52 29.09 -3.23
N GLU A 266 3.33 28.94 -2.66
CA GLU A 266 3.16 28.52 -1.27
C GLU A 266 3.23 26.99 -1.10
N VAL A 267 3.28 26.23 -2.19
CA VAL A 267 3.40 24.76 -2.14
C VAL A 267 4.86 24.36 -2.13
N ASP A 268 5.26 23.67 -1.06
CA ASP A 268 6.63 23.19 -0.89
C ASP A 268 6.82 21.74 -1.33
N LEU A 269 5.79 20.92 -1.23
CA LEU A 269 5.81 19.52 -1.65
C LEU A 269 4.46 19.13 -2.26
N LEU A 270 4.51 18.52 -3.43
CA LEU A 270 3.44 17.73 -4.02
C LEU A 270 3.84 16.24 -3.92
N LYS A 271 3.22 15.52 -2.99
CA LYS A 271 3.33 14.06 -2.89
C LYS A 271 2.15 13.42 -3.60
N ILE A 272 2.44 12.38 -4.37
CA ILE A 272 1.47 11.64 -5.19
C ILE A 272 1.68 10.16 -4.96
N ASP A 273 0.63 9.42 -4.66
CA ASP A 273 0.67 7.97 -4.54
C ASP A 273 -0.73 7.44 -4.88
N THR A 274 -0.96 7.10 -6.15
CA THR A 274 -2.31 6.89 -6.66
C THR A 274 -2.47 5.65 -7.52
N ASP A 275 -1.89 4.52 -7.11
CA ASP A 275 -2.08 3.20 -7.74
C ASP A 275 -1.97 3.22 -9.28
N GLY A 276 -1.04 4.04 -9.81
CA GLY A 276 -0.80 4.19 -11.25
C GLY A 276 -1.60 5.29 -11.95
N PHE A 277 -2.20 6.23 -11.22
CA PHE A 277 -2.74 7.49 -11.75
C PHE A 277 -1.81 8.69 -11.50
N ASP A 278 -0.57 8.43 -11.10
CA ASP A 278 0.37 9.45 -10.66
C ASP A 278 0.74 10.41 -11.80
N ALA A 279 0.90 9.87 -13.01
CA ALA A 279 1.11 10.67 -14.21
C ALA A 279 -0.05 11.64 -14.50
N ASP A 280 -1.30 11.22 -14.30
CA ASP A 280 -2.47 12.09 -14.43
C ASP A 280 -2.44 13.22 -13.40
N CYS A 281 -2.04 12.90 -12.16
CA CYS A 281 -1.90 13.88 -11.08
C CYS A 281 -0.81 14.91 -11.40
N ILE A 282 0.36 14.48 -11.90
CA ILE A 282 1.45 15.37 -12.34
C ILE A 282 0.96 16.30 -13.46
N ILE A 283 0.29 15.76 -14.48
CA ILE A 283 -0.23 16.56 -15.61
C ILE A 283 -1.27 17.58 -15.11
N SER A 284 -2.11 17.21 -14.14
CA SER A 284 -3.13 18.10 -13.56
C SER A 284 -2.56 19.25 -12.72
N ALA A 285 -1.26 19.24 -12.44
CA ALA A 285 -0.52 20.25 -11.68
C ALA A 285 0.26 21.22 -12.60
N SER A 286 -0.11 21.33 -13.88
CA SER A 286 0.62 22.09 -14.89
C SER A 286 1.02 23.52 -14.47
N LYS A 287 0.10 24.29 -13.85
CA LYS A 287 0.38 25.67 -13.42
C LYS A 287 1.22 25.69 -12.15
N LEU A 288 0.99 24.74 -11.24
CA LEU A 288 1.86 24.56 -10.08
C LEU A 288 3.31 24.29 -10.51
N LEU A 289 3.52 23.43 -11.51
CA LEU A 289 4.86 23.14 -12.03
C LEU A 289 5.48 24.36 -12.72
N GLU A 290 4.70 25.11 -13.49
CA GLU A 290 5.16 26.32 -14.22
C GLU A 290 5.52 27.48 -13.28
N LYS A 291 4.70 27.73 -12.26
CA LYS A 291 4.76 28.95 -11.44
C LYS A 291 5.35 28.73 -10.05
N GLY A 292 5.20 27.50 -9.53
CA GLY A 292 5.71 27.12 -8.23
C GLY A 292 7.14 26.60 -8.27
N SER A 293 7.57 26.02 -7.15
CA SER A 293 8.88 25.36 -7.03
C SER A 293 8.83 24.12 -6.15
N ALA A 294 7.63 23.56 -5.95
CA ALA A 294 7.38 22.44 -5.05
C ALA A 294 8.31 21.26 -5.36
N PHE A 295 8.82 20.59 -4.35
CA PHE A 295 9.35 19.25 -4.55
C PHE A 295 8.23 18.34 -5.06
N ILE A 296 8.53 17.45 -6.00
CA ILE A 296 7.56 16.48 -6.51
C ILE A 296 8.05 15.10 -6.12
N TYR A 297 7.23 14.36 -5.39
CA TYR A 297 7.49 12.98 -4.98
C TYR A 297 6.31 12.12 -5.41
N TRP A 298 6.56 11.03 -6.15
CA TRP A 298 5.49 10.18 -6.67
C TRP A 298 5.85 8.70 -6.67
N GLU A 299 4.84 7.82 -6.67
CA GLU A 299 5.03 6.40 -6.97
C GLU A 299 5.04 6.20 -8.49
N ASN A 300 6.08 5.55 -9.01
CA ASN A 300 6.22 5.34 -10.44
C ASN A 300 5.71 3.96 -10.88
N TYR A 301 4.39 3.79 -10.89
CA TYR A 301 3.71 2.54 -11.21
C TYR A 301 2.98 2.59 -12.56
N ASN A 302 3.27 1.66 -13.47
CA ASN A 302 2.56 1.48 -14.75
C ASN A 302 2.32 0.00 -15.06
N GLU A 303 1.11 -0.35 -15.50
CA GLU A 303 0.76 -1.70 -15.98
C GLU A 303 0.25 -1.70 -17.43
N THR A 304 -0.17 -0.53 -17.93
CA THR A 304 -0.80 -0.38 -19.24
C THR A 304 0.02 0.53 -20.15
N TYR A 305 -0.12 0.34 -21.47
CA TYR A 305 0.52 1.20 -22.45
C TYR A 305 0.04 2.66 -22.36
N ASP A 306 -1.22 2.88 -21.98
CA ASP A 306 -1.75 4.22 -21.78
C ASP A 306 -1.06 4.93 -20.60
N GLN A 307 -0.86 4.24 -19.47
CA GLN A 307 -0.08 4.77 -18.34
C GLN A 307 1.36 5.07 -18.76
N TYR A 308 2.00 4.16 -19.50
CA TYR A 308 3.34 4.37 -20.03
C TYR A 308 3.44 5.67 -20.84
N ILE A 309 2.53 5.89 -21.79
CA ILE A 309 2.51 7.13 -22.59
C ILE A 309 2.25 8.36 -21.72
N LYS A 310 1.39 8.27 -20.70
CA LYS A 310 1.16 9.37 -19.78
C LYS A 310 2.40 9.72 -18.96
N TYR A 311 3.16 8.74 -18.46
CA TYR A 311 4.42 9.00 -17.77
C TYR A 311 5.43 9.71 -18.68
N LEU A 312 5.57 9.28 -19.94
CA LEU A 312 6.43 9.98 -20.89
C LEU A 312 6.03 11.46 -21.06
N ASN A 313 4.73 11.75 -21.07
CA ASN A 313 4.23 13.13 -21.13
C ASN A 313 4.47 13.89 -19.81
N ALA A 314 4.23 13.26 -18.67
CA ALA A 314 4.47 13.83 -17.35
C ALA A 314 5.96 14.18 -17.15
N TYR A 315 6.88 13.30 -17.57
CA TYR A 315 8.31 13.57 -17.50
C TYR A 315 8.73 14.74 -18.38
N ARG A 316 8.19 14.84 -19.61
CA ARG A 316 8.44 16.00 -20.48
C ARG A 316 7.94 17.28 -19.84
N LEU A 317 6.73 17.27 -19.29
CA LEU A 317 6.15 18.42 -18.60
C LEU A 317 7.02 18.86 -17.42
N LEU A 318 7.49 17.93 -16.59
CA LEU A 318 8.42 18.21 -15.51
C LEU A 318 9.70 18.88 -16.02
N ASN A 319 10.32 18.30 -17.05
CA ASN A 319 11.57 18.81 -17.61
C ASN A 319 11.40 20.20 -18.26
N GLU A 320 10.31 20.44 -18.97
CA GLU A 320 9.98 21.74 -19.57
C GLU A 320 9.78 22.84 -18.52
N ASN A 321 9.34 22.48 -17.31
CA ASN A 321 9.17 23.38 -16.17
C ASN A 321 10.38 23.40 -15.22
N GLY A 322 11.55 22.93 -15.67
CA GLY A 322 12.82 23.08 -14.94
C GLY A 322 13.16 21.95 -13.97
N TYR A 323 12.29 20.97 -13.78
CA TYR A 323 12.59 19.77 -13.00
C TYR A 323 13.48 18.83 -13.80
N SER A 324 14.80 18.96 -13.60
CA SER A 324 15.82 18.30 -14.42
C SER A 324 16.67 17.27 -13.65
N VAL A 325 16.46 17.15 -12.34
CA VAL A 325 17.22 16.25 -11.46
C VAL A 325 16.26 15.43 -10.62
N PHE A 326 16.39 14.12 -10.73
CA PHE A 326 15.56 13.14 -10.05
C PHE A 326 16.42 12.18 -9.23
N PHE A 327 15.92 11.79 -8.07
CA PHE A 327 16.50 10.75 -7.22
C PHE A 327 15.53 9.59 -7.22
N VAL A 328 16.01 8.41 -7.64
CA VAL A 328 15.17 7.23 -7.82
C VAL A 328 15.46 6.22 -6.72
N PHE A 329 14.40 5.68 -6.16
CA PHE A 329 14.42 4.64 -5.14
C PHE A 329 13.67 3.41 -5.68
N ASP A 330 14.00 2.22 -5.17
CA ASP A 330 13.16 1.05 -5.41
C ASP A 330 11.92 1.06 -4.50
N ASN A 331 10.98 0.15 -4.76
CA ASN A 331 9.74 -0.01 -3.98
C ASN A 331 10.00 -0.43 -2.51
N TYR A 332 11.25 -0.61 -2.09
CA TYR A 332 11.66 -0.96 -0.73
C TYR A 332 12.42 0.18 -0.03
N GLY A 333 12.49 1.35 -0.67
CA GLY A 333 13.13 2.57 -0.16
C GLY A 333 14.65 2.63 -0.36
N ASN A 334 15.25 1.70 -1.10
CA ASN A 334 16.68 1.75 -1.38
C ASN A 334 16.96 2.75 -2.50
N TYR A 335 17.91 3.66 -2.26
CA TYR A 335 18.38 4.58 -3.30
C TYR A 335 19.05 3.81 -4.45
N LEU A 336 18.55 4.03 -5.68
CA LEU A 336 19.09 3.43 -6.89
C LEU A 336 20.08 4.36 -7.57
N CYS A 337 19.63 5.55 -7.97
CA CYS A 337 20.46 6.49 -8.72
C CYS A 337 19.90 7.91 -8.73
N LYS A 338 20.74 8.84 -9.21
CA LYS A 338 20.39 10.21 -9.53
C LYS A 338 20.48 10.38 -11.05
N GLY A 339 19.49 11.02 -11.66
CA GLY A 339 19.43 11.18 -13.11
C GLY A 339 18.55 12.32 -13.58
N GLY A 340 18.54 12.54 -14.90
CA GLY A 340 17.57 13.40 -15.59
C GLY A 340 16.46 12.56 -16.23
N ILE A 341 15.71 13.17 -17.15
CA ILE A 341 14.60 12.52 -17.87
C ILE A 341 15.01 11.23 -18.59
N ASP A 342 16.24 11.15 -19.13
CA ASP A 342 16.72 9.96 -19.82
C ASP A 342 16.80 8.74 -18.90
N VAL A 343 17.12 8.95 -17.61
CA VAL A 343 17.15 7.88 -16.60
C VAL A 343 15.73 7.45 -16.27
N LEU A 344 14.79 8.38 -16.11
CA LEU A 344 13.37 8.05 -15.87
C LEU A 344 12.78 7.26 -17.03
N ASN A 345 13.04 7.67 -18.28
CA ASN A 345 12.62 6.93 -19.47
C ASN A 345 13.21 5.52 -19.49
N SER A 346 14.51 5.39 -19.22
CA SER A 346 15.19 4.08 -19.21
C SER A 346 14.63 3.13 -18.14
N ILE A 347 14.24 3.66 -16.97
CA ILE A 347 13.62 2.88 -15.90
C ILE A 347 12.20 2.49 -16.29
N LEU A 348 11.43 3.42 -16.86
CA LEU A 348 10.07 3.16 -17.33
C LEU A 348 10.04 2.07 -18.41
N ASP A 349 11.04 2.02 -19.29
CA ASP A 349 11.19 0.99 -20.33
C ASP A 349 11.63 -0.38 -19.78
N TYR A 350 12.16 -0.43 -18.56
CA TYR A 350 12.66 -1.67 -17.94
C TYR A 350 11.55 -2.46 -17.22
N VAL A 351 10.56 -1.77 -16.68
CA VAL A 351 9.50 -2.34 -15.81
C VAL A 351 8.44 -3.10 -16.60
#